data_AF-A0A382CVQ4-F1
#
_entry.id   AF-A0A382CVQ4-F1
#
_cell.length_a   1.000
_cell.length_b   1.000
_cell.length_c   1.000
_cell.angle_alpha   90.00
_cell.angle_beta   90.00
_cell.angle_gamma   90.00
#
_symmetry.space_group_name_H-M   'P 1'
#
loop_
_entity.id
_entity.type
_entity.pdbx_description
1 polymer ?
#
loop_
_entity_poly.entity_id
_entity_poly.type
_entity_poly.pdbx_seq_one_letter_code
_entity_poly.pdbx_strand_id
1 'polypeptide(L)'
;VAPAPDPAECVAALSVALRVGQVIVPVIDAKHLDAVSDLVGRGLVGGLVVVGSPDVGIISDLADLQALAAVTPLMVAVDEEGG
;
A
#
# COMPACT_ATOMS: atom_id res chain seq x y z
N VAL A 1 -23.16 -7.67 13.27
CA VAL A 1 -22.10 -7.17 12.36
C VAL A 1 -22.73 -7.04 10.99
N ALA A 2 -22.64 -5.88 10.34
CA ALA A 2 -23.12 -5.73 8.97
C ALA A 2 -22.23 -6.58 8.03
N PRO A 3 -22.77 -7.18 6.96
CA PRO A 3 -21.94 -7.90 6.00
C PRO A 3 -20.90 -6.96 5.41
N ALA A 4 -19.69 -7.48 5.17
CA ALA A 4 -18.69 -6.74 4.43
C ALA A 4 -19.24 -6.43 3.02
N PRO A 5 -18.93 -5.26 2.47
CA PRO A 5 -19.32 -4.92 1.10
C PRO A 5 -18.69 -5.90 0.11
N ASP A 6 -19.41 -6.17 -0.98
CA ASP A 6 -18.90 -7.03 -2.04
C ASP A 6 -17.68 -6.38 -2.73
N PRO A 7 -16.61 -7.12 -3.03
CA PRO A 7 -15.43 -6.55 -3.69
C PRO A 7 -15.74 -5.88 -5.04
N ALA A 8 -16.68 -6.39 -5.84
CA ALA A 8 -17.02 -5.77 -7.11
C ALA A 8 -17.76 -4.45 -6.91
N GLU A 9 -18.62 -4.35 -5.89
CA GLU A 9 -19.25 -3.08 -5.48
C GLU A 9 -18.20 -2.06 -5.03
N CYS A 10 -17.21 -2.47 -4.23
CA CYS A 10 -16.10 -1.62 -3.80
C CYS A 10 -15.31 -1.07 -5.00
N VAL A 11 -14.95 -1.94 -5.96
CA VAL A 11 -14.22 -1.52 -7.17
C VAL A 11 -15.08 -0.61 -8.05
N ALA A 12 -16.37 -0.90 -8.20
CA ALA A 12 -17.29 -0.10 -8.98
C ALA A 12 -17.45 1.33 -8.43
N ALA A 13 -17.34 1.51 -7.11
CA ALA A 13 -17.39 2.82 -6.45
C ALA A 13 -16.14 3.69 -6.69
N LEU A 14 -15.01 3.10 -7.11
CA LEU A 14 -13.78 3.84 -7.37
C LEU A 14 -13.81 4.53 -8.74
N SER A 15 -13.18 5.71 -8.83
CA SER A 15 -12.84 6.33 -10.12
C SER A 15 -11.84 5.45 -10.89
N VAL A 16 -11.82 5.55 -12.23
CA VAL A 16 -10.89 4.76 -13.05
C VAL A 16 -9.44 4.96 -12.62
N ALA A 17 -9.04 6.20 -12.30
CA ALA A 17 -7.68 6.51 -11.85
C ALA A 17 -7.32 5.77 -10.55
N LEU A 18 -8.23 5.70 -9.58
CA LEU A 18 -8.00 4.97 -8.33
C LEU A 18 -7.95 3.46 -8.55
N ARG A 19 -8.79 2.90 -9.45
CA ARG A 19 -8.71 1.47 -9.83
C ARG A 19 -7.35 1.12 -10.44
N VAL A 20 -6.83 1.99 -11.30
CA VAL A 20 -5.48 1.82 -11.86
C VAL A 20 -4.44 1.90 -10.74
N GLY A 21 -4.58 2.84 -9.81
CA GLY A 21 -3.72 2.91 -8.63
C GLY A 21 -3.66 1.59 -7.85
N GLN A 22 -4.81 0.92 -7.67
CA GLN A 22 -4.89 -0.34 -6.92
C GLN A 22 -4.13 -1.51 -7.56
N VAL A 23 -3.75 -1.42 -8.85
CA VAL A 23 -2.94 -2.47 -9.53
C VAL A 23 -1.47 -2.08 -9.68
N ILE A 24 -1.06 -0.91 -9.18
CA ILE A 24 0.33 -0.45 -9.18
C ILE A 24 0.95 -0.82 -7.83
N VAL A 25 2.06 -1.57 -7.89
CA VAL A 25 2.83 -2.04 -6.73
C VAL A 25 4.31 -1.77 -7.00
N PRO A 26 4.84 -0.58 -6.63
CA PRO A 26 6.24 -0.26 -6.84
C PRO A 26 7.16 -1.06 -5.91
N VAL A 27 8.39 -1.31 -6.37
CA VAL A 27 9.48 -1.85 -5.55
C VAL A 27 10.22 -0.70 -4.90
N ILE A 28 10.33 -0.73 -3.57
CA ILE A 28 10.87 0.36 -2.75
C ILE A 28 11.92 -0.20 -1.79
N ASP A 29 13.07 0.46 -1.73
CA ASP A 29 14.10 0.17 -0.73
C ASP A 29 13.60 0.58 0.66
N ALA A 30 13.79 -0.29 1.65
CA ALA A 30 13.31 -0.09 3.03
C ALA A 30 13.73 1.25 3.65
N LYS A 31 14.84 1.86 3.21
CA LYS A 31 15.32 3.16 3.72
C LYS A 31 14.65 4.37 3.09
N HIS A 32 13.77 4.15 2.09
CA HIS A 32 13.18 5.19 1.25
C HIS A 32 11.65 5.04 1.14
N LEU A 33 11.00 4.50 2.18
CA LEU A 33 9.55 4.34 2.24
C LEU A 33 8.80 5.68 2.19
N ASP A 34 9.44 6.77 2.60
CA ASP A 34 8.89 8.12 2.51
C ASP A 34 8.60 8.56 1.06
N ALA A 35 9.38 8.06 0.09
CA ALA A 35 9.29 8.41 -1.33
C ALA A 35 7.93 8.07 -1.97
N VAL A 36 7.14 7.19 -1.35
CA VAL A 36 5.85 6.70 -1.85
C VAL A 36 4.64 7.33 -1.13
N SER A 37 4.87 8.14 -0.08
CA SER A 37 3.81 8.76 0.74
C SER A 37 2.80 9.59 -0.05
N ASP A 38 3.24 10.42 -1.00
CA ASP A 38 2.32 11.23 -1.85
C ASP A 38 1.42 10.33 -2.71
N LEU A 39 1.99 9.26 -3.28
CA LEU A 39 1.24 8.33 -4.13
C LEU A 39 0.21 7.55 -3.31
N VAL A 40 0.57 7.13 -2.10
CA VAL A 40 -0.32 6.46 -1.15
C VAL A 40 -1.47 7.38 -0.74
N GLY A 41 -1.15 8.61 -0.32
CA GLY A 41 -2.14 9.62 0.09
C GLY A 41 -3.11 10.02 -1.02
N ARG A 42 -2.73 9.80 -2.28
CA ARG A 42 -3.57 10.07 -3.46
C ARG A 42 -4.25 8.82 -4.02
N GLY A 43 -4.03 7.65 -3.42
CA GLY A 43 -4.60 6.38 -3.87
C GLY A 43 -4.07 5.90 -5.23
N LEU A 44 -2.87 6.34 -5.61
CA LEU A 44 -2.23 6.01 -6.90
C LEU A 44 -1.38 4.74 -6.84
N VAL A 45 -1.32 4.07 -5.69
CA VAL A 45 -0.74 2.74 -5.48
C VAL A 45 -1.66 1.93 -4.58
N GLY A 46 -1.75 0.61 -4.81
CA GLY A 46 -2.52 -0.33 -3.97
C GLY A 46 -1.67 -1.09 -2.97
N GLY A 47 -0.35 -1.02 -3.13
CA GLY A 47 0.61 -1.69 -2.28
C GLY A 47 2.03 -1.31 -2.64
N LEU A 48 3.01 -1.98 -2.02
CA LEU A 48 4.42 -1.86 -2.33
C LEU A 48 5.14 -3.19 -2.07
N VAL A 49 6.21 -3.43 -2.82
CA VAL A 49 7.19 -4.47 -2.51
C VAL A 49 8.36 -3.79 -1.80
N VAL A 50 8.65 -4.20 -0.57
CA VAL A 50 9.78 -3.70 0.20
C VAL A 50 10.99 -4.61 -0.02
N VAL A 51 12.13 -4.00 -0.37
CA VAL A 51 13.41 -4.69 -0.56
C VAL A 51 14.51 -4.07 0.29
N GLY A 52 15.62 -4.79 0.45
CA GLY A 52 16.75 -4.35 1.25
C GLY A 52 16.61 -4.72 2.72
N SER A 53 17.55 -4.24 3.55
CA SER A 53 17.56 -4.56 4.97
C SER A 53 16.72 -3.55 5.76
N PRO A 54 15.63 -3.97 6.42
CA PRO A 54 14.87 -3.10 7.30
C PRO A 54 15.73 -2.64 8.48
N ASP A 55 15.46 -1.44 8.99
CA ASP A 55 16.01 -0.96 10.24
C ASP A 55 14.92 -0.89 11.34
N VAL A 56 15.27 -0.34 12.51
CA VAL A 56 14.35 -0.25 13.65
C VAL A 56 13.14 0.65 13.38
N GLY A 57 13.18 1.50 12.35
CA GLY A 57 12.12 2.45 11.99
C GLY A 57 11.00 1.85 11.16
N ILE A 58 11.23 0.72 10.47
CA ILE A 58 10.32 0.22 9.43
C ILE A 58 8.88 0.01 9.90
N ILE A 59 8.66 -0.38 11.15
CA ILE A 59 7.32 -0.59 11.70
C ILE A 59 6.55 0.74 11.78
N SER A 60 7.22 1.81 12.21
CA SER A 60 6.63 3.15 12.27
C SER A 60 6.34 3.67 10.87
N ASP A 61 7.29 3.53 9.95
CA ASP A 61 7.15 4.02 8.58
C ASP A 61 6.00 3.32 7.84
N LEU A 62 5.87 2.00 8.00
CA LEU A 62 4.74 1.26 7.43
C LEU A 62 3.42 1.64 8.09
N ALA A 63 3.39 1.90 9.40
CA ALA A 63 2.19 2.37 10.08
C ALA A 63 1.75 3.75 9.58
N ASP A 64 2.69 4.66 9.36
CA ASP A 64 2.44 5.99 8.81
C ASP A 64 1.91 5.89 7.37
N LEU A 65 2.49 5.03 6.53
CA LEU A 65 1.96 4.75 5.19
C LEU A 65 0.54 4.16 5.21
N GLN A 66 0.26 3.24 6.13
CA GLN A 66 -1.10 2.69 6.29
C GLN A 66 -2.10 3.76 6.73
N ALA A 67 -1.69 4.70 7.59
CA ALA A 67 -2.54 5.82 8.00
C ALA A 67 -2.82 6.80 6.85
N LEU A 68 -1.93 6.89 5.86
CA LEU A 68 -2.11 7.72 4.66
C LEU A 68 -2.97 7.06 3.58
N ALA A 69 -3.18 5.74 3.62
CA ALA A 69 -3.79 5.00 2.53
C ALA A 69 -5.22 5.51 2.20
N ALA A 70 -5.39 6.08 1.00
CA ALA A 70 -6.61 6.79 0.64
C ALA A 70 -7.79 5.89 0.22
N VAL A 71 -7.54 4.63 -0.11
CA VAL A 71 -8.53 3.74 -0.75
C VAL A 71 -8.80 2.50 0.11
N THR A 72 -7.79 1.64 0.24
CA THR A 72 -7.79 0.47 1.10
C THR A 72 -6.44 0.39 1.82
N PRO A 73 -6.34 -0.35 2.94
CA PRO A 73 -5.04 -0.69 3.51
C PRO A 73 -4.09 -1.21 2.43
N LEU A 74 -2.84 -0.76 2.48
CA LEU A 74 -1.83 -1.12 1.50
C LEU A 74 -1.49 -2.60 1.62
N MET A 75 -1.35 -3.27 0.48
CA MET A 75 -0.66 -4.55 0.40
C MET A 75 0.84 -4.31 0.55
N VAL A 76 1.47 -4.90 1.57
CA VAL A 76 2.92 -4.83 1.77
C VAL A 76 3.49 -6.21 1.49
N ALA A 77 4.27 -6.30 0.42
CA ALA A 77 4.98 -7.52 0.05
C ALA A 77 6.45 -7.40 0.42
N VAL A 78 7.03 -8.53 0.83
CA VAL A 78 8.45 -8.67 1.14
C VAL A 78 8.95 -9.96 0.49
N ASP A 79 10.23 -9.97 0.11
CA ASP A 79 10.90 -11.17 -0.40
C ASP A 79 11.66 -11.87 0.75
N GLU A 80 10.90 -12.53 1.62
CA GLU A 80 11.44 -13.25 2.79
C GLU A 80 11.56 -14.75 2.49
N GLU A 81 12.49 -15.11 1.60
CA GLU A 81 12.76 -16.52 1.26
C GLU A 81 13.52 -17.27 2.39
N GLY A 82 14.19 -16.53 3.29
CA GLY A 82 15.09 -17.06 4.31
C GLY A 82 14.54 -17.12 5.74
N GLY A 83 13.45 -16.40 6.01
CA GLY A 83 12.82 -16.29 7.33
C GLY A 83 13.42 -15.22 8.23
#